data_AF-A0A9X2MGX1-F1
#
_entry.id   AF-A0A9X2MGX1-F1
#
_cell.length_a   1.000
_cell.length_b   1.000
_cell.length_c   1.000
_cell.angle_alpha   90.00
_cell.angle_beta   90.00
_cell.angle_gamma   90.00
#
_symmetry.space_group_name_H-M   'P 1'
#
loop_
_entity.id
_entity.type
_entity.pdbx_description
1 polymer ?
#
loop_
_entity_poly.entity_id
_entity_poly.type
_entity_poly.pdbx_seq_one_letter_code
_entity_poly.pdbx_strand_id
1 'polypeptide(L)' 'MEKIENDLKNLCLDLLNILQILEKSNKITKEEYDKYSKSKVAFLEEIDKLSS' A
#
# COMPACT_ATOMS: atom_id res chain seq x y z
N MET A 1 -6.94 19.36 5.85
CA MET A 1 -6.33 18.08 6.27
C MET A 1 -6.49 17.02 5.18
N GLU A 2 -7.65 16.97 4.51
CA GLU A 2 -7.96 16.01 3.43
C GLU A 2 -6.89 15.82 2.34
N LYS A 3 -6.17 16.87 1.90
CA LYS A 3 -5.17 16.72 0.83
C LYS A 3 -4.01 15.80 1.22
N ILE A 4 -3.51 15.91 2.46
CA ILE A 4 -2.35 15.13 2.90
C ILE A 4 -2.74 13.66 3.05
N GLU A 5 -3.94 13.37 3.55
CA GLU A 5 -4.44 12.00 3.66
C GLU A 5 -4.65 11.36 2.29
N ASN A 6 -5.15 12.14 1.32
CA ASN A 6 -5.31 11.65 -0.05
C ASN A 6 -3.97 11.42 -0.76
N ASP A 7 -2.99 12.30 -0.54
CA ASP A 7 -1.64 12.12 -1.09
C ASP A 7 -0.97 10.88 -0.49
N LEU A 8 -1.12 10.66 0.82
CA LEU A 8 -0.63 9.45 1.50
C LEU A 8 -1.35 8.17 1.02
N LYS A 9 -2.66 8.25 0.77
CA LYS A 9 -3.45 7.14 0.20
C LYS A 9 -2.92 6.76 -1.17
N ASN A 10 -2.72 7.75 -2.04
CA ASN A 10 -2.17 7.53 -3.39
C ASN A 10 -0.76 6.94 -3.33
N LEU A 11 0.12 7.47 -2.48
CA LEU A 11 1.47 6.93 -2.27
C LEU A 11 1.45 5.46 -1.82
N CYS A 12 0.52 5.09 -0.94
CA CYS A 12 0.36 3.69 -0.52
C CYS A 12 -0.09 2.80 -1.68
N LEU A 13 -1.04 3.26 -2.50
CA LEU A 13 -1.51 2.53 -3.68
C LEU A 13 -0.40 2.37 -4.74
N ASP A 14 0.36 3.42 -5.00
CA ASP A 14 1.49 3.40 -5.94
C ASP A 14 2.57 2.41 -5.47
N LEU A 15 2.90 2.42 -4.17
CA LEU A 15 3.86 1.47 -3.62
C LEU A 15 3.36 0.02 -3.72
N LEU A 16 2.08 -0.24 -3.44
CA LEU A 16 1.49 -1.57 -3.57
C LEU A 16 1.55 -2.07 -5.02
N ASN A 17 1.26 -1.19 -5.99
CA ASN A 17 1.41 -1.49 -7.41
C ASN A 17 2.86 -1.84 -7.78
N ILE A 18 3.83 -1.06 -7.31
CA ILE A 18 5.26 -1.34 -7.54
C ILE A 18 5.65 -2.70 -6.93
N LEU A 19 5.25 -2.96 -5.68
CA LEU A 19 5.53 -4.23 -5.01
C LEU A 19 4.92 -5.41 -5.79
N GLN A 20 3.70 -5.26 -6.31
CA GLN A 20 3.04 -6.30 -7.09
C GLN A 20 3.75 -6.54 -8.44
N ILE A 21 4.25 -5.49 -9.08
CA ILE A 21 5.07 -5.61 -10.31
C ILE A 21 6.38 -6.34 -9.99
N LEU A 22 7.03 -6.01 -8.88
CA LEU A 22 8.27 -6.66 -8.45
C LEU A 22 8.05 -8.14 -8.13
N GLU A 23 6.94 -8.49 -7.46
CA GLU A 23 6.57 -9.87 -7.16
C GLU A 23 6.30 -10.66 -8.44
N LYS A 24 5.48 -10.13 -9.35
CA LYS A 24 5.23 -10.74 -10.67
C LYS A 24 6.47 -10.88 -11.54
N SER A 25 7.44 -9.99 -11.35
CA SER A 25 8.73 -10.01 -12.04
C SER A 25 9.77 -10.92 -11.35
N ASN A 26 9.38 -11.66 -10.31
CA ASN A 26 10.24 -12.50 -9.47
C ASN A 26 11.45 -11.72 -8.89
N LYS A 27 11.29 -10.41 -8.66
CA LYS A 27 12.32 -9.55 -8.02
C LYS A 27 12.22 -9.58 -6.51
N ILE A 28 11.03 -9.85 -5.98
CA ILE A 28 10.78 -10.12 -4.57
C ILE A 28 9.92 -11.38 -4.46
N THR A 29 10.03 -12.05 -3.33
CA THR A 29 9.16 -13.18 -3.00
C THR A 29 7.78 -12.71 -2.53
N LYS A 30 6.82 -13.63 -2.52
CA LYS A 30 5.50 -13.36 -1.95
C LYS A 30 5.57 -13.00 -0.45
N GLU A 31 6.47 -13.64 0.32
CA GLU A 31 6.69 -13.29 1.72
C GLU A 31 7.21 -11.86 1.90
N GLU A 32 8.12 -11.43 1.02
CA GLU A 32 8.61 -10.03 1.01
C GLU A 32 7.50 -9.06 0.62
N TYR A 33 6.72 -9.38 -0.41
CA TYR A 33 5.53 -8.61 -0.78
C TYR A 33 4.58 -8.46 0.41
N ASP A 34 4.22 -9.55 1.08
CA ASP A 34 3.30 -9.55 2.23
C ASP A 34 3.89 -8.73 3.38
N LYS A 35 5.19 -8.88 3.67
CA LYS A 35 5.90 -8.09 4.69
C LYS A 35 5.89 -6.60 4.39
N TYR A 36 6.14 -6.20 3.13
CA TYR A 36 6.22 -4.79 2.75
C TYR A 36 4.85 -4.13 2.59
N SER A 37 3.83 -4.88 2.16
CA SER A 37 2.47 -4.40 1.93
C SER A 37 1.64 -4.31 3.21
N LYS A 38 1.85 -5.19 4.21
CA LYS A 38 1.04 -5.28 5.43
C LYS A 38 0.78 -3.95 6.14
N SER A 39 1.82 -3.13 6.33
CA SER A 39 1.68 -1.83 7.00
C SER A 39 0.89 -0.81 6.19
N LYS A 40 0.90 -0.91 4.86
CA LYS A 40 0.23 0.06 3.96
C LYS A 40 -1.22 -0.32 3.78
N VAL A 41 -1.50 -1.63 3.69
CA VAL A 41 -2.87 -2.14 3.71
C VAL A 41 -3.56 -1.74 5.01
N ALA A 42 -2.91 -1.93 6.18
CA ALA A 42 -3.47 -1.51 7.45
C ALA A 42 -3.78 0.00 7.51
N PHE A 43 -2.84 0.84 7.03
CA PHE A 43 -3.07 2.29 6.94
C PHE A 43 -4.25 2.65 6.01
N LEU A 44 -4.35 2.00 4.85
CA LEU A 44 -5.46 2.21 3.92
C LEU A 44 -6.80 1.80 4.54
N GLU A 45 -6.85 0.70 5.29
CA GLU A 45 -8.05 0.27 6.02
C GLU A 45 -8.45 1.26 7.12
N GLU A 46 -7.49 1.86 7.82
CA GLU A 46 -7.77 2.90 8.84
C GLU A 46 -8.34 4.18 8.19
N ILE A 47 -7.76 4.62 7.07
CA ILE A 47 -8.25 5.77 6.30
C ILE A 47 -9.68 5.51 5.80
N ASP A 48 -9.97 4.32 5.30
CA ASP A 48 -11.29 3.96 4.77
C ASP A 48 -12.36 3.93 5.89
N LYS A 49 -11.99 3.43 7.08
CA LYS A 49 -12.84 3.47 8.29
C LYS A 49 -13.08 4.88 8.81
N LEU A 50 -12.08 5.77 8.74
CA LEU A 50 -12.21 7.17 9.13
C LEU A 50 -13.07 7.99 8.15
N SER A 51 -13.22 7.49 6.92
CA SER A 51 -14.03 8.10 5.87
C SER A 51 -15.48 7.60 5.85
N SER A 52 -15.85 6.65 6.74
CA SER A 52 -17.19 6.02 6.84
C SER A 52 -18.06 6.60 7.96
#